data_AF-K8WN38-F1
#
_entry.id   AF-K8WN38-F1
#
_cell.length_a   1.000
_cell.length_b   1.000
_cell.length_c   1.000
_cell.angle_alpha   90.00
_cell.angle_beta   90.00
_cell.angle_gamma   90.00
#
_symmetry.space_group_name_H-M   'P 1'
#
loop_
_entity.id
_entity.type
_entity.pdbx_description
1 polymer ?
#
loop_
_entity_poly.entity_id
_entity_poly.type
_entity_poly.pdbx_seq_one_letter_code
_entity_poly.pdbx_strand_id
1 'polypeptide(L)'
;MASFNKSETLSIFLMMGSLLASMSALAAPASVEFTANIAYEGACDIDVNPVVFNNGEPILPSQIEAKDPVTKQPFDLTLSGCKGVGLTPKITVLGSSNTDLGEALFLDAVDSTAVGYGILLETNGNTTFQENLNLAANKDIIAVEDWDKYTKLDSINGKLPMMATLTCGDCSVEERIGGELKANVTFNFKYE
;
A
#
# COMPACT_ATOMS: atom_id res chain seq x y z
N MET A 1 59.82 -105.29 1.06
CA MET A 1 58.46 -105.87 1.12
C MET A 1 57.90 -105.53 2.48
N ALA A 2 57.04 -104.52 2.52
CA ALA A 2 56.54 -103.84 3.70
C ALA A 2 55.04 -103.62 3.47
N SER A 3 54.07 -103.73 4.38
CA SER A 3 53.99 -103.92 5.85
C SER A 3 52.87 -102.97 6.29
N PHE A 4 51.83 -103.51 6.97
CA PHE A 4 51.05 -102.85 8.05
C PHE A 4 50.18 -101.63 7.69
N ASN A 5 49.09 -101.23 8.38
CA ASN A 5 48.24 -101.76 9.46
C ASN A 5 47.21 -100.65 9.84
N LYS A 6 46.07 -101.07 10.40
CA LYS A 6 45.24 -100.44 11.47
C LYS A 6 44.45 -99.13 11.32
N SER A 7 43.33 -99.17 12.08
CA SER A 7 42.65 -98.09 12.86
C SER A 7 41.79 -97.09 12.09
N GLU A 8 40.70 -96.52 12.61
CA GLU A 8 39.85 -96.75 13.80
C GLU A 8 38.56 -95.90 13.60
N THR A 9 37.51 -96.28 14.33
CA THR A 9 36.27 -95.58 14.71
C THR A 9 36.13 -94.05 14.55
N LEU A 10 34.91 -93.56 14.21
CA LEU A 10 34.20 -92.52 15.00
C LEU A 10 32.71 -92.34 14.63
N SER A 11 31.83 -92.41 15.64
CA SER A 11 30.39 -92.06 15.59
C SER A 11 30.16 -90.55 15.63
N ILE A 12 29.18 -90.01 14.87
CA ILE A 12 28.59 -88.68 15.15
C ILE A 12 27.06 -88.71 14.95
N PHE A 13 26.37 -88.37 16.04
CA PHE A 13 24.96 -88.03 16.19
C PHE A 13 24.78 -86.51 15.94
N LEU A 14 23.75 -86.07 15.21
CA LEU A 14 23.33 -84.64 15.10
C LEU A 14 21.84 -84.62 14.73
N MET A 15 20.92 -84.52 15.71
CA MET A 15 20.35 -83.32 16.35
C MET A 15 19.56 -82.40 15.39
N MET A 16 18.25 -82.40 15.65
CA MET A 16 17.14 -81.71 15.01
C MET A 16 17.24 -80.18 15.13
N GLY A 17 16.88 -79.47 14.06
CA GLY A 17 17.03 -78.02 13.93
C GLY A 17 15.99 -77.17 14.69
N SER A 18 16.36 -75.91 14.90
CA SER A 18 15.46 -74.80 15.22
C SER A 18 15.97 -73.53 14.54
N LEU A 19 15.36 -73.18 13.41
CA LEU A 19 15.55 -71.90 12.72
C LEU A 19 14.79 -70.80 13.49
N LEU A 20 15.52 -69.97 14.24
CA LEU A 20 15.01 -68.70 14.77
C LEU A 20 15.07 -67.66 13.65
N ALA A 21 13.96 -67.46 12.94
CA ALA A 21 13.81 -66.32 12.04
C ALA A 21 13.59 -65.05 12.87
N SER A 22 14.60 -64.19 12.94
CA SER A 22 14.46 -62.84 13.50
C SER A 22 13.57 -62.00 12.58
N MET A 23 12.27 -61.90 12.90
CA MET A 23 11.37 -60.94 12.30
C MET A 23 11.79 -59.53 12.72
N SER A 24 12.43 -58.78 11.81
CA SER A 24 12.61 -57.35 11.96
C SER A 24 11.24 -56.67 11.92
N ALA A 25 10.79 -56.12 13.05
CA ALA A 25 9.57 -55.32 13.11
C ALA A 25 9.76 -54.04 12.29
N LEU A 26 9.06 -53.95 11.16
CA LEU A 26 8.96 -52.71 10.37
C LEU A 26 8.07 -51.74 11.15
N ALA A 27 8.68 -50.69 11.71
CA ALA A 27 7.92 -49.58 12.29
C ALA A 27 7.13 -48.89 11.18
N ALA A 28 5.82 -48.72 11.38
CA ALA A 28 4.98 -47.99 10.43
C ALA A 28 5.45 -46.52 10.36
N PRO A 29 5.55 -45.92 9.16
CA PRO A 29 5.95 -44.52 9.05
C PRO A 29 4.88 -43.63 9.68
N ALA A 30 5.32 -42.72 10.56
CA ALA A 30 4.48 -41.67 11.12
C ALA A 30 4.66 -40.40 10.29
N SER A 31 3.58 -39.88 9.72
CA SER A 31 3.56 -38.59 9.04
C SER A 31 2.91 -37.54 9.93
N VAL A 32 3.45 -36.32 9.88
CA VAL A 32 2.82 -35.14 10.49
C VAL A 32 2.57 -34.12 9.38
N GLU A 33 1.38 -33.54 9.38
CA GLU A 33 1.00 -32.49 8.43
C GLU A 33 1.19 -31.13 9.09
N PHE A 34 1.95 -30.25 8.43
CA PHE A 34 2.13 -28.87 8.87
C PHE A 34 1.31 -27.95 7.97
N THR A 35 0.36 -27.23 8.58
CA THR A 35 -0.41 -26.18 7.90
C THR A 35 -0.14 -24.84 8.56
N ALA A 36 0.09 -23.80 7.77
CA ALA A 36 0.21 -22.43 8.24
C ALA A 36 -0.58 -21.50 7.32
N ASN A 37 -1.34 -20.57 7.91
CA ASN A 37 -1.98 -19.47 7.20
C ASN A 37 -1.07 -18.25 7.30
N ILE A 38 -0.45 -17.87 6.18
CA ILE A 38 0.42 -16.69 6.09
C ILE A 38 -0.42 -15.53 5.55
N ALA A 39 -0.60 -14.49 6.35
CA ALA A 39 -1.17 -13.22 5.87
C ALA A 39 -0.04 -12.34 5.29
N TYR A 40 -0.34 -11.57 4.24
CA TYR A 40 0.58 -10.57 3.70
C TYR A 40 0.29 -9.20 4.34
N GLU A 41 1.34 -8.53 4.79
CA GLU A 41 1.24 -7.12 5.18
C GLU A 41 1.35 -6.26 3.91
N GLY A 42 0.24 -5.61 3.54
CA GLY A 42 0.27 -4.48 2.64
C GLY A 42 0.69 -3.23 3.40
N ALA A 43 1.71 -2.53 2.95
CA ALA A 43 2.11 -1.26 3.56
C ALA A 43 2.82 -0.38 2.53
N CYS A 44 2.62 0.93 2.63
CA CYS A 44 3.40 1.97 1.97
C CYS A 44 3.48 3.16 2.93
N ASP A 45 4.66 3.76 3.03
CA ASP A 45 4.82 5.05 3.68
C ASP A 45 4.44 6.15 2.70
N ILE A 46 3.72 7.16 3.19
CA ILE A 46 3.34 8.35 2.43
C ILE A 46 4.06 9.56 3.02
N ASP A 47 4.78 10.29 2.18
CA ASP A 47 5.41 11.56 2.53
C ASP A 47 4.93 12.69 1.62
N VAL A 48 4.73 13.86 2.21
CA VAL A 48 4.30 15.07 1.51
C VAL A 48 4.90 16.31 2.18
N ASN A 49 5.47 17.19 1.38
CA ASN A 49 5.96 18.48 1.87
C ASN A 49 4.80 19.46 2.03
N PRO A 50 4.88 20.41 3.00
CA PRO A 50 3.92 21.50 3.09
C PRO A 50 3.83 22.28 1.78
N VAL A 51 2.60 22.55 1.35
CA VAL A 51 2.31 23.31 0.14
C VAL A 51 2.20 24.79 0.51
N VAL A 52 3.08 25.62 -0.05
CA VAL A 52 3.07 27.09 0.15
C VAL A 52 2.85 27.77 -1.19
N PHE A 53 1.73 28.46 -1.34
CA PHE A 53 1.41 29.20 -2.57
C PHE A 53 2.25 30.46 -2.69
N ASN A 54 2.55 30.85 -3.92
CA ASN A 54 3.25 32.10 -4.26
C ASN A 54 4.53 32.35 -3.42
N ASN A 55 5.21 31.28 -3.02
CA ASN A 55 6.39 31.32 -2.15
C ASN A 55 6.17 32.05 -0.80
N GLY A 56 4.92 32.10 -0.32
CA GLY A 56 4.54 32.77 0.92
C GLY A 56 4.20 34.24 0.77
N GLU A 57 4.34 34.81 -0.43
CA GLU A 57 3.93 36.19 -0.71
C GLU A 57 2.40 36.30 -0.84
N PRO A 58 1.80 37.43 -0.43
CA PRO A 58 0.36 37.62 -0.52
C PRO A 58 -0.18 37.43 -1.94
N ILE A 59 -1.34 36.77 -2.06
CA ILE A 59 -2.08 36.61 -3.30
C ILE A 59 -3.30 37.53 -3.24
N LEU A 60 -3.49 38.35 -4.27
CA LEU A 60 -4.64 39.27 -4.32
C LEU A 60 -5.91 38.52 -4.74
N PRO A 61 -7.10 38.90 -4.22
CA PRO A 61 -8.38 38.32 -4.64
C PRO A 61 -8.58 38.32 -6.16
N SER A 62 -8.19 39.40 -6.85
CA SER A 62 -8.32 39.50 -8.30
C SER A 62 -7.47 38.46 -9.06
N GLN A 63 -6.36 38.01 -8.48
CA GLN A 63 -5.53 36.94 -9.05
C GLN A 63 -6.19 35.57 -8.88
N ILE A 64 -6.91 35.37 -7.76
CA ILE A 64 -7.71 34.17 -7.51
C ILE A 64 -8.88 34.10 -8.49
N GLU A 65 -9.60 35.22 -8.68
CA GLU A 65 -10.68 35.33 -9.67
C GLU A 65 -10.20 35.10 -11.10
N ALA A 66 -9.03 35.64 -11.45
CA ALA A 66 -8.41 35.46 -12.75
C ALA A 66 -7.79 34.05 -12.95
N LYS A 67 -7.72 33.23 -11.89
CA LYS A 67 -7.06 31.92 -11.87
C LYS A 67 -5.59 32.00 -12.31
N ASP A 68 -4.90 33.04 -11.84
CA ASP A 68 -3.50 33.30 -12.16
C ASP A 68 -2.59 32.13 -11.77
N PRO A 69 -1.43 31.95 -12.42
CA PRO A 69 -0.50 30.86 -12.11
C PRO A 69 -0.06 30.81 -10.63
N VAL A 70 0.00 31.96 -9.94
CA VAL A 70 0.39 32.05 -8.53
C VAL A 70 -0.59 31.34 -7.58
N THR A 71 -1.81 31.06 -8.04
CA THR A 71 -2.83 30.35 -7.26
C THR A 71 -2.79 28.84 -7.46
N LYS A 72 -1.86 28.35 -8.27
CA LYS A 72 -1.65 26.91 -8.54
C LYS A 72 -0.30 26.49 -8.02
N GLN A 73 -0.28 25.42 -7.25
CA GLN A 73 0.94 24.88 -6.68
C GLN A 73 1.01 23.37 -6.94
N PRO A 74 1.85 22.93 -7.89
CA PRO A 74 2.13 21.51 -8.05
C PRO A 74 2.98 21.00 -6.90
N PHE A 75 2.76 19.76 -6.49
CA PHE A 75 3.57 19.04 -5.52
C PHE A 75 3.50 17.54 -5.77
N ASP A 76 4.40 16.77 -5.16
CA ASP A 76 4.42 15.32 -5.27
C ASP A 76 3.99 14.69 -3.94
N LEU A 77 3.12 13.69 -4.03
CA LEU A 77 2.91 12.72 -2.96
C LEU A 77 3.90 11.57 -3.16
N THR A 78 4.79 11.34 -2.20
CA THR A 78 5.83 10.31 -2.32
C THR A 78 5.39 9.04 -1.62
N LEU A 79 5.35 7.93 -2.35
CA LEU A 79 5.14 6.59 -1.84
C LEU A 79 6.48 5.88 -1.72
N SER A 80 6.77 5.33 -0.54
CA SER A 80 8.01 4.62 -0.29
C SER A 80 7.79 3.40 0.61
N GLY A 81 8.78 2.51 0.66
CA GLY A 81 8.70 1.32 1.51
C GLY A 81 7.57 0.36 1.14
N CYS A 82 6.99 0.49 -0.06
CA CYS A 82 5.82 -0.27 -0.46
C CYS A 82 6.10 -1.78 -0.52
N LYS A 83 5.26 -2.57 0.13
CA LYS A 83 5.38 -4.03 0.24
C LYS A 83 4.00 -4.68 0.18
N GLY A 84 3.94 -5.86 -0.43
CA GLY A 84 2.72 -6.64 -0.60
C GLY A 84 2.55 -7.14 -2.03
N VAL A 85 1.73 -8.19 -2.19
CA VAL A 85 1.31 -8.77 -3.47
C VAL A 85 -0.11 -9.31 -3.28
N GLY A 86 -0.91 -9.34 -4.35
CA GLY A 86 -2.33 -9.70 -4.27
C GLY A 86 -3.23 -8.56 -3.81
N LEU A 87 -2.73 -7.32 -3.81
CA LEU A 87 -3.38 -6.15 -3.21
C LEU A 87 -3.68 -5.08 -4.25
N THR A 88 -4.77 -4.36 -4.05
CA THR A 88 -5.18 -3.20 -4.87
C THR A 88 -4.90 -1.92 -4.09
N PRO A 89 -3.93 -1.08 -4.50
CA PRO A 89 -3.57 0.11 -3.73
C PRO A 89 -4.66 1.18 -3.82
N LYS A 90 -4.83 1.93 -2.74
CA LYS A 90 -5.76 3.05 -2.64
C LYS A 90 -5.20 4.11 -1.70
N ILE A 91 -5.48 5.38 -1.94
CA ILE A 91 -5.14 6.46 -1.02
C ILE A 91 -6.43 7.18 -0.63
N THR A 92 -6.76 7.19 0.65
CA THR A 92 -7.87 8.01 1.17
C THR A 92 -7.33 9.33 1.66
N VAL A 93 -8.02 10.41 1.31
CA VAL A 93 -7.72 11.79 1.69
C VAL A 93 -8.71 12.23 2.76
N LEU A 94 -8.20 12.67 3.91
CA LEU A 94 -8.98 13.23 5.01
C LEU A 94 -8.72 14.74 5.11
N GLY A 95 -9.73 15.49 5.50
CA GLY A 95 -9.64 16.94 5.67
C GLY A 95 -11.01 17.58 5.54
N SER A 96 -11.22 18.66 6.30
CA SER A 96 -12.45 19.44 6.28
C SER A 96 -12.69 20.02 4.89
N SER A 97 -13.91 19.83 4.39
CA SER A 97 -14.36 20.40 3.12
C SER A 97 -15.84 20.67 3.15
N ASN A 98 -16.28 21.64 2.36
CA ASN A 98 -17.70 21.94 2.13
C ASN A 98 -17.93 22.28 0.65
N THR A 99 -19.19 22.51 0.29
CA THR A 99 -19.61 22.90 -1.07
C THR A 99 -20.21 24.30 -1.09
N ASP A 100 -19.91 25.13 -0.09
CA ASP A 100 -20.56 26.43 0.09
C ASP A 100 -20.19 27.41 -1.06
N LEU A 101 -19.08 27.13 -1.73
CA LEU A 101 -18.55 27.90 -2.86
C LEU A 101 -18.83 27.22 -4.21
N GLY A 102 -19.91 26.46 -4.30
CA GLY A 102 -20.36 25.79 -5.53
C GLY A 102 -19.74 24.40 -5.76
N GLU A 103 -18.41 24.31 -5.75
CA GLU A 103 -17.69 23.03 -5.79
C GLU A 103 -17.15 22.63 -4.41
N ALA A 104 -16.86 21.34 -4.22
CA ALA A 104 -16.26 20.88 -2.98
C ALA A 104 -14.82 21.40 -2.88
N LEU A 105 -14.49 22.09 -1.78
CA LEU A 105 -13.15 22.64 -1.53
C LEU A 105 -12.69 22.29 -0.13
N PHE A 106 -11.38 22.03 0.03
CA PHE A 106 -10.78 21.88 1.34
C PHE A 106 -10.60 23.25 2.01
N LEU A 107 -11.04 23.35 3.26
CA LEU A 107 -10.91 24.53 4.10
C LEU A 107 -10.99 24.11 5.57
N ASP A 108 -10.03 24.57 6.37
CA ASP A 108 -10.13 24.55 7.82
C ASP A 108 -10.75 25.86 8.30
N ALA A 109 -12.08 25.88 8.37
CA ALA A 109 -12.84 27.10 8.69
C ALA A 109 -12.59 27.62 10.12
N VAL A 110 -12.11 26.76 11.03
CA VAL A 110 -11.82 27.16 12.42
C VAL A 110 -10.52 27.94 12.51
N ASP A 111 -9.51 27.50 11.76
CA ASP A 111 -8.16 28.08 11.80
C ASP A 111 -7.91 29.13 10.70
N SER A 112 -8.86 29.30 9.78
CA SER A 112 -8.79 30.29 8.69
C SER A 112 -9.43 31.62 9.08
N THR A 113 -8.80 32.71 8.67
CA THR A 113 -9.38 34.08 8.77
C THR A 113 -9.89 34.58 7.42
N ALA A 114 -9.41 33.99 6.31
CA ALA A 114 -9.97 34.24 4.99
C ALA A 114 -11.36 33.60 4.85
N VAL A 115 -12.29 34.31 4.18
CA VAL A 115 -13.67 33.85 3.94
C VAL A 115 -13.95 33.89 2.44
N GLY A 116 -14.59 32.82 1.96
CA GLY A 116 -14.99 32.68 0.56
C GLY A 116 -13.88 32.19 -0.38
N TYR A 117 -12.91 31.46 0.17
CA TYR A 117 -11.84 30.80 -0.56
C TYR A 117 -11.63 29.38 -0.04
N GLY A 118 -11.09 28.51 -0.89
CA GLY A 118 -10.78 27.13 -0.55
C GLY A 118 -9.67 26.56 -1.44
N ILE A 119 -9.25 25.35 -1.12
CA ILE A 119 -8.28 24.60 -1.92
C ILE A 119 -8.99 23.51 -2.71
N LEU A 120 -8.92 23.62 -4.03
CA LEU A 120 -9.19 22.50 -4.93
C LEU A 120 -7.93 21.65 -5.00
N LEU A 121 -8.05 20.37 -4.70
CA LEU A 121 -6.94 19.42 -4.72
C LEU A 121 -7.24 18.31 -5.72
N GLU A 122 -6.30 18.09 -6.63
CA GLU A 122 -6.46 17.24 -7.80
C GLU A 122 -5.20 16.40 -8.05
N THR A 123 -5.36 15.32 -8.80
CA THR A 123 -4.27 14.56 -9.39
C THR A 123 -4.67 14.10 -10.78
N ASN A 124 -3.76 14.18 -11.75
CA ASN A 124 -3.95 13.55 -13.06
C ASN A 124 -3.72 12.03 -13.01
N GLY A 125 -3.45 11.48 -11.82
CA GLY A 125 -3.06 10.09 -11.66
C GLY A 125 -1.66 9.81 -12.17
N ASN A 126 -1.38 8.53 -12.38
CA ASN A 126 -0.17 8.01 -13.03
C ASN A 126 -0.46 6.62 -13.60
N THR A 127 0.57 5.81 -13.86
CA THR A 127 0.39 4.43 -14.34
C THR A 127 -0.28 3.49 -13.33
N THR A 128 -0.34 3.88 -12.06
CA THR A 128 -0.90 3.09 -10.97
C THR A 128 -2.26 3.62 -10.52
N PHE A 129 -2.41 4.93 -10.43
CA PHE A 129 -3.59 5.60 -9.86
C PHE A 129 -4.36 6.38 -10.93
N GLN A 130 -5.68 6.36 -10.82
CA GLN A 130 -6.56 7.13 -11.70
C GLN A 130 -6.47 8.64 -11.42
N GLU A 131 -6.88 9.41 -12.42
CA GLU A 131 -7.16 10.84 -12.26
C GLU A 131 -8.28 11.06 -11.24
N ASN A 132 -8.13 12.12 -10.45
CA ASN A 132 -9.19 12.67 -9.62
C ASN A 132 -9.13 14.20 -9.66
N LEU A 133 -10.15 14.81 -10.27
CA LEU A 133 -10.27 16.26 -10.49
C LEU A 133 -10.91 17.00 -9.31
N ASN A 134 -11.34 16.31 -8.24
CA ASN A 134 -11.78 16.97 -7.01
C ASN A 134 -11.73 16.01 -5.81
N LEU A 135 -10.60 16.01 -5.10
CA LEU A 135 -10.41 15.17 -3.92
C LEU A 135 -11.23 15.63 -2.70
N ALA A 136 -11.74 16.87 -2.69
CA ALA A 136 -12.64 17.33 -1.64
C ALA A 136 -14.04 16.70 -1.76
N ALA A 137 -14.47 16.33 -2.97
CA ALA A 137 -15.74 15.66 -3.21
C ALA A 137 -15.66 14.15 -2.92
N ASN A 138 -14.66 13.47 -3.48
CA ASN A 138 -14.63 12.00 -3.52
C ASN A 138 -13.69 11.37 -2.48
N LYS A 139 -12.73 12.13 -1.93
CA LYS A 139 -11.81 11.72 -0.86
C LYS A 139 -10.93 10.50 -1.15
N ASP A 140 -10.91 9.97 -2.36
CA ASP A 140 -10.16 8.77 -2.70
C ASP A 140 -9.39 8.92 -4.01
N ILE A 141 -8.17 8.38 -4.03
CA ILE A 141 -7.35 8.13 -5.22
C ILE A 141 -7.25 6.61 -5.35
N ILE A 142 -7.86 6.07 -6.40
CA ILE A 142 -7.99 4.62 -6.61
C ILE A 142 -7.03 4.14 -7.69
N ALA A 143 -6.68 2.85 -7.65
CA ALA A 143 -5.86 2.23 -8.70
C ALA A 143 -6.57 2.26 -10.06
N VAL A 144 -5.80 2.23 -11.15
CA VAL A 144 -6.30 2.06 -12.52
C VAL A 144 -7.17 0.81 -12.65
N GLU A 145 -8.17 0.85 -13.53
CA GLU A 145 -9.18 -0.23 -13.66
C GLU A 145 -8.56 -1.60 -13.98
N ASP A 146 -7.43 -1.62 -14.68
CA ASP A 146 -6.69 -2.81 -15.11
C ASP A 146 -5.50 -3.15 -14.18
N TRP A 147 -5.51 -2.67 -12.93
CA TRP A 147 -4.48 -2.99 -11.96
C TRP A 147 -4.32 -4.52 -11.78
N ASP A 148 -3.14 -5.03 -12.14
CA ASP A 148 -2.81 -6.44 -11.91
C ASP A 148 -2.48 -6.67 -10.44
N LYS A 149 -3.35 -7.39 -9.73
CA LYS A 149 -3.15 -7.74 -8.31
C LYS A 149 -1.88 -8.57 -8.06
N TYR A 150 -1.32 -9.24 -9.06
CA TYR A 150 -0.05 -9.94 -8.92
C TYR A 150 1.17 -9.01 -9.00
N THR A 151 0.96 -7.74 -9.35
CA THR A 151 1.97 -6.69 -9.26
C THR A 151 2.38 -6.51 -7.80
N LYS A 152 3.69 -6.54 -7.54
CA LYS A 152 4.23 -6.24 -6.22
C LYS A 152 4.07 -4.75 -5.94
N LEU A 153 3.64 -4.39 -4.73
CA LEU A 153 3.49 -2.98 -4.35
C LEU A 153 4.82 -2.22 -4.34
N ASP A 154 5.97 -2.87 -4.26
CA ASP A 154 7.27 -2.18 -4.38
C ASP A 154 7.46 -1.45 -5.73
N SER A 155 6.74 -1.88 -6.77
CA SER A 155 6.71 -1.23 -8.09
C SER A 155 6.02 0.14 -8.09
N ILE A 156 5.21 0.45 -7.07
CA ILE A 156 4.49 1.73 -6.96
C ILE A 156 5.25 2.75 -6.09
N ASN A 157 6.43 2.39 -5.58
CA ASN A 157 7.33 3.35 -4.96
C ASN A 157 7.68 4.46 -5.96
N GLY A 158 7.51 5.72 -5.56
CA GLY A 158 7.72 6.84 -6.45
C GLY A 158 6.85 8.02 -6.07
N LYS A 159 6.57 8.85 -7.08
CA LYS A 159 5.85 10.11 -6.93
C LYS A 159 4.51 10.03 -7.65
N LEU A 160 3.46 10.47 -6.97
CA LEU A 160 2.16 10.76 -7.58
C LEU A 160 2.06 12.29 -7.71
N PRO A 161 1.99 12.85 -8.93
CA PRO A 161 1.87 14.28 -9.12
C PRO A 161 0.49 14.77 -8.65
N MET A 162 0.51 15.84 -7.88
CA MET A 162 -0.67 16.50 -7.33
C MET A 162 -0.71 17.97 -7.77
N MET A 163 -1.90 18.54 -7.80
CA MET A 163 -2.11 19.98 -8.00
C MET A 163 -3.01 20.51 -6.90
N ALA A 164 -2.53 21.53 -6.18
CA ALA A 164 -3.37 22.33 -5.30
C ALA A 164 -3.67 23.66 -5.99
N THR A 165 -4.93 24.08 -5.99
CA THR A 165 -5.38 25.36 -6.55
C THR A 165 -6.13 26.14 -5.47
N LEU A 166 -5.62 27.32 -5.11
CA LEU A 166 -6.34 28.31 -4.33
C LEU A 166 -7.41 28.95 -5.22
N THR A 167 -8.67 28.85 -4.81
CA THR A 167 -9.81 29.27 -5.62
C THR A 167 -10.93 29.88 -4.75
N CYS A 168 -11.75 30.74 -5.36
CA CYS A 168 -13.03 31.17 -4.77
C CYS A 168 -14.20 30.25 -5.15
N GLY A 169 -13.96 29.17 -5.90
CA GLY A 169 -15.02 28.33 -6.46
C GLY A 169 -15.94 29.17 -7.34
N ASP A 170 -17.17 29.37 -6.87
CA ASP A 170 -18.07 30.40 -7.38
C ASP A 170 -17.71 31.78 -6.83
N CYS A 171 -16.92 32.52 -7.61
CA CYS A 171 -16.47 33.86 -7.26
C CYS A 171 -17.58 34.93 -7.33
N SER A 172 -18.82 34.57 -7.68
CA SER A 172 -19.98 35.47 -7.62
C SER A 172 -20.59 35.61 -6.22
N VAL A 173 -20.21 34.74 -5.28
CA VAL A 173 -20.63 34.82 -3.88
C VAL A 173 -20.08 36.11 -3.25
N GLU A 174 -20.99 36.91 -2.67
CA GLU A 174 -20.64 38.14 -1.95
C GLU A 174 -19.95 37.85 -0.60
N GLU A 175 -19.43 38.87 0.08
CA GLU A 175 -18.81 38.76 1.41
C GLU A 175 -17.46 38.01 1.50
N ARG A 176 -16.63 38.12 0.45
CA ARG A 176 -15.25 37.62 0.50
C ARG A 176 -14.34 38.50 1.35
N ILE A 177 -13.63 37.88 2.29
CA ILE A 177 -12.75 38.57 3.24
C ILE A 177 -11.34 38.01 3.07
N GLY A 178 -10.37 38.90 2.84
CA GLY A 178 -8.96 38.53 2.78
C GLY A 178 -8.42 38.14 4.16
N GLY A 179 -7.41 37.28 4.19
CA GLY A 179 -6.81 36.78 5.42
C GLY A 179 -5.91 35.58 5.17
N GLU A 180 -5.54 34.90 6.24
CA GLU A 180 -4.85 33.61 6.17
C GLU A 180 -5.87 32.50 5.92
N LEU A 181 -5.64 31.69 4.88
CA LEU A 181 -6.38 30.46 4.61
C LEU A 181 -5.55 29.26 5.06
N LYS A 182 -6.17 28.36 5.82
CA LYS A 182 -5.58 27.09 6.23
C LYS A 182 -6.45 25.94 5.75
N ALA A 183 -5.80 24.87 5.31
CA ALA A 183 -6.44 23.62 4.95
C ALA A 183 -5.51 22.48 5.35
N ASN A 184 -5.94 21.68 6.32
CA ASN A 184 -5.20 20.51 6.78
C ASN A 184 -5.75 19.26 6.09
N VAL A 185 -4.90 18.63 5.28
CA VAL A 185 -5.24 17.43 4.51
C VAL A 185 -4.29 16.30 4.88
N THR A 186 -4.82 15.10 5.11
CA THR A 186 -4.05 13.89 5.45
C THR A 186 -4.28 12.80 4.42
N PHE A 187 -3.19 12.23 3.90
CA PHE A 187 -3.23 11.12 2.97
C PHE A 187 -2.95 9.81 3.70
N ASN A 188 -3.82 8.82 3.53
CA ASN A 188 -3.67 7.51 4.15
C ASN A 188 -3.63 6.42 3.08
N PHE A 189 -2.55 5.65 3.07
CA PHE A 189 -2.47 4.46 2.23
C PHE A 189 -3.44 3.38 2.74
N LYS A 190 -4.14 2.73 1.83
CA LYS A 190 -5.04 1.61 2.05
C LYS A 190 -4.86 0.58 0.94
N TYR A 191 -5.39 -0.62 1.16
CA TYR A 191 -5.43 -1.66 0.14
C TYR A 191 -6.65 -2.56 0.31
N GLU A 192 -7.04 -3.21 -0.79
CA GLU A 192 -8.06 -4.27 -0.86
C GLU A 192 -7.49 -5.57 -1.42
#